data_AF-A0A953T6H7-F1
#
_entry.id   AF-A0A953T6H7-F1
#
_cell.length_a   1.000
_cell.length_b   1.000
_cell.length_c   1.000
_cell.angle_alpha   90.00
_cell.angle_beta   90.00
_cell.angle_gamma   90.00
#
_symmetry.space_group_name_H-M   'P 1'
#
loop_
_entity.id
_entity.type
_entity.pdbx_description
1 polymer ?
#
loop_
_entity_poly.entity_id
_entity_poly.type
_entity_poly.pdbx_seq_one_letter_code
_entity_poly.pdbx_strand_id
1 'polypeptide(L)' 'MKILELTNKTRLELEALIVKKREDIRKLKFRLDSKKVTNVKLMKETRKDVARILTILKDKE' A
#
# COMPACT_ATOMS: atom_id res chain seq x y z
N MET A 1 0.53 -8.28 -0.67
CA MET A 1 -0.14 -8.63 -1.95
C MET A 1 0.74 -9.50 -2.85
N LYS A 2 0.14 -10.34 -3.72
CA LYS A 2 0.83 -11.07 -4.80
C LYS A 2 0.92 -10.18 -6.06
N ILE A 3 2.02 -10.28 -6.80
CA ILE A 3 2.32 -9.44 -7.96
C ILE A 3 1.34 -9.71 -9.12
N LEU A 4 0.95 -10.98 -9.33
CA LEU A 4 0.04 -11.41 -10.40
C LEU A 4 -1.36 -10.76 -10.31
N GLU A 5 -1.83 -10.46 -9.09
CA GLU A 5 -3.13 -9.78 -8.89
C GLU A 5 -3.06 -8.28 -9.19
N LEU A 6 -1.86 -7.70 -9.19
CA LEU A 6 -1.63 -6.29 -9.45
C LEU A 6 -1.39 -6.03 -10.95
N THR A 7 -0.82 -7.00 -11.68
CA THR A 7 -0.61 -6.90 -13.13
C THR A 7 -1.92 -6.92 -13.92
N ASN A 8 -2.92 -7.68 -13.45
CA ASN A 8 -4.25 -7.75 -14.09
C ASN A 8 -5.12 -6.50 -13.87
N LYS A 9 -4.73 -5.60 -12.96
CA LYS A 9 -5.49 -4.39 -12.67
C LYS A 9 -5.16 -3.27 -13.66
N THR A 10 -6.17 -2.44 -13.90
CA THR A 10 -6.03 -1.23 -14.73
C THR A 10 -5.27 -0.13 -13.99
N ARG A 11 -4.68 0.81 -14.74
CA ARG A 11 -3.89 1.92 -14.19
C ARG A 11 -4.68 2.73 -13.14
N LEU A 12 -5.96 2.99 -13.43
CA LEU A 12 -6.89 3.69 -12.53
C LEU A 12 -7.13 2.93 -11.22
N GLU A 13 -7.28 1.60 -11.27
CA GLU A 13 -7.46 0.79 -10.06
C GLU A 13 -6.20 0.75 -9.19
N LEU A 14 -5.02 0.73 -9.83
CA LEU A 14 -3.73 0.77 -9.13
C LEU A 14 -3.52 2.12 -8.44
N GLU A 15 -3.88 3.23 -9.08
CA GLU A 15 -3.85 4.56 -8.47
C GLU A 15 -4.83 4.68 -7.29
N ALA A 16 -6.07 4.20 -7.45
CA ALA A 16 -7.05 4.16 -6.37
C ALA A 16 -6.56 3.30 -5.17
N LEU A 17 -5.88 2.19 -5.46
CA LEU A 17 -5.25 1.35 -4.43
C LEU A 17 -4.10 2.05 -3.71
N ILE A 18 -3.27 2.83 -4.41
CA ILE A 18 -2.22 3.63 -3.79
C ILE A 18 -2.82 4.63 -2.80
N VAL A 19 -3.89 5.33 -3.19
CA VAL A 19 -4.56 6.31 -2.31
C VAL A 19 -5.07 5.64 -1.04
N LYS A 20 -5.80 4.53 -1.17
CA LYS A 20 -6.30 3.75 -0.02
C LYS A 20 -5.17 3.28 0.90
N LYS A 21 -4.10 2.72 0.32
CA LYS A 21 -2.95 2.23 1.11
C LYS A 21 -2.19 3.34 1.82
N ARG A 22 -2.11 4.54 1.23
CA ARG A 22 -1.54 5.72 1.90
C ARG A 22 -2.41 6.19 3.07
N GLU A 23 -3.73 6.18 2.92
CA GLU A 23 -4.64 6.45 4.03
C GLU A 23 -4.51 5.43 5.16
N ASP A 24 -4.38 4.14 4.83
CA ASP A 24 -4.16 3.08 5.82
C ASP A 24 -2.87 3.34 6.62
N ILE A 25 -1.78 3.72 5.94
CA ILE A 25 -0.53 4.11 6.61
C ILE A 25 -0.76 5.31 7.53
N ARG A 26 -1.53 6.31 7.10
CA ARG A 26 -1.84 7.49 7.91
C ARG A 26 -2.61 7.11 9.18
N LYS A 27 -3.67 6.31 9.04
CA LYS A 27 -4.46 5.77 10.16
C LYS A 27 -3.61 4.94 11.11
N LEU A 28 -2.74 4.08 10.58
CA LEU A 28 -1.81 3.30 11.38
C LEU A 28 -0.81 4.19 12.13
N LYS A 29 -0.29 5.24 11.51
CA LYS A 29 0.63 6.20 12.14
C LYS A 29 -0.04 6.92 13.32
N PHE A 30 -1.28 7.39 13.14
CA PHE A 30 -2.06 8.00 14.22
C PHE A 30 -2.32 7.03 15.39
N ARG A 31 -2.66 5.77 15.08
CA ARG A 31 -2.88 4.74 16.12
C ARG A 31 -1.59 4.35 16.84
N LEU A 32 -0.46 4.39 16.16
CA LEU A 32 0.86 4.09 16.72
C LEU A 32 1.31 5.21 17.68
N ASP A 33 1.05 6.46 17.31
CA ASP A 33 1.28 7.64 18.17
C ASP A 33 0.43 7.59 19.46
N SER A 34 -0.80 7.05 19.34
CA SER A 34 -1.69 6.81 20.48
C SER A 34 -1.26 5.64 21.40
N LYS A 35 -0.06 5.05 21.22
CA LYS A 35 0.48 3.87 21.94
C LYS A 35 -0.42 2.62 21.95
N LYS A 36 -1.51 2.61 21.17
CA LYS A 36 -2.51 1.54 21.17
C LYS A 36 -2.17 0.36 20.26
N VAL A 37 -1.13 0.45 19.43
CA VAL A 37 -0.91 -0.55 18.36
C VAL A 37 0.57 -0.95 18.20
N THR A 38 0.82 -2.27 18.28
CA THR A 38 2.10 -2.96 18.02
C THR A 38 2.27 -3.46 16.58
N ASN A 39 1.31 -3.19 15.67
CA ASN A 39 1.31 -3.66 14.28
C ASN A 39 2.30 -2.94 13.34
N VAL A 40 3.56 -2.83 13.76
CA VAL A 40 4.68 -2.34 12.93
C VAL A 40 4.86 -3.22 11.68
N LYS A 41 4.57 -4.53 11.79
CA LYS A 41 4.61 -5.49 10.69
C LYS A 41 3.64 -5.11 9.56
N LEU A 42 2.40 -4.77 9.90
CA LEU A 42 1.38 -4.36 8.93
C LEU A 42 1.80 -3.08 8.19
N MET A 43 2.39 -2.11 8.90
CA MET A 43 2.89 -0.87 8.29
C MET A 43 4.07 -1.13 7.34
N LYS A 44 4.94 -2.09 7.65
CA LYS A 44 6.03 -2.52 6.75
C LYS A 44 5.49 -3.23 5.51
N GLU A 45 4.50 -4.09 5.67
CA GLU A 45 3.84 -4.79 4.56
C GLU A 45 3.08 -3.84 3.64
N THR A 46 2.33 -2.89 4.22
CA THR A 46 1.57 -1.88 3.47
C THR A 46 2.51 -0.99 2.64
N ARG A 47 3.68 -0.61 3.19
CA ARG A 47 4.73 0.10 2.44
C ARG A 47 5.31 -0.72 1.29
N LYS A 48 5.59 -2.00 1.50
CA LYS A 48 6.06 -2.90 0.43
C LYS A 48 5.01 -3.08 -0.66
N ASP A 49 3.74 -3.18 -0.31
CA ASP A 49 2.65 -3.30 -1.28
C ASP A 49 2.52 -2.03 -2.14
N VAL A 50 2.64 -0.84 -1.55
CA VAL A 50 2.67 0.43 -2.31
C VAL A 50 3.87 0.47 -3.27
N ALA A 51 5.06 0.07 -2.80
CA ALA A 51 6.25 0.05 -3.64
C ALA A 51 6.08 -0.88 -4.85
N ARG A 52 5.52 -2.09 -4.64
CA ARG A 52 5.23 -3.03 -5.73
C ARG A 52 4.23 -2.48 -6.75
N ILE A 53 3.18 -1.79 -6.29
CA ILE A 53 2.19 -1.17 -7.18
C ILE A 53 2.86 -0.07 -8.04
N LEU A 54 3.70 0.76 -7.43
CA LEU A 54 4.45 1.80 -8.16
C LEU A 54 5.43 1.20 -9.17
N THR A 55 6.10 0.09 -8.84
CA THR A 55 6.97 -0.62 -9.80
C THR A 55 6.18 -1.11 -11.01
N ILE A 56 5.02 -1.73 -10.80
CA ILE A 56 4.17 -2.22 -11.91
C ILE A 56 3.63 -1.07 -12.75
N LEU A 57 3.27 0.07 -12.13
CA LEU A 57 2.86 1.26 -12.86
C LEU A 57 3.97 1.79 -13.77
N LYS A 58 5.21 1.80 -13.28
CA LYS A 58 6.38 2.21 -14.05
C LYS A 58 6.73 1.23 -15.17
N ASP A 59 6.55 -0.07 -14.96
CA ASP A 59 6.76 -1.10 -15.98
C ASP A 59 5.69 -1.07 -17.09
N LYS A 60 4.52 -0.48 -16.82
CA LYS A 60 3.43 -0.28 -17.79
C LYS A 60 3.52 1.05 -18.55
N GLU A 61 4.45 1.93 -18.20
CA GLU A 61 4.80 3.14 -18.96
C GLU A 61 5.81 2.84 -20.06
#